data_AF-A0A245ZQU1-F1
#
_entry.id   AF-A0A245ZQU1-F1
#
_cell.length_a   1.000
_cell.length_b   1.000
_cell.length_c   1.000
_cell.angle_alpha   90.00
_cell.angle_beta   90.00
_cell.angle_gamma   90.00
#
_symmetry.space_group_name_H-M   'P 1'
#
loop_
_entity.id
_entity.type
_entity.pdbx_description
1 polymer ?
#
loop_
_entity_poly.entity_id
_entity_poly.type
_entity_poly.pdbx_seq_one_letter_code
_entity_poly.pdbx_strand_id
1 'polypeptide(L)'
;MAAFDEERAVLAMLTAAVGPIPSTPRHTQAEAAINSQRHALGTLAQSTRAGCAGGAALAFLLDWHAIRPVLDSAAQRAGVALPRAALPARAAIIALAEHVAATPSQARALAFGAQQLALQHHGLWQLLRARAEARAAL
;
A
#
# COMPACT_ATOMS: atom_id res chain seq x y z
N MET A 1 1.90 -17.59 -1.35
CA MET A 1 2.60 -16.30 -1.55
C MET A 1 2.59 -15.81 -3.00
N ALA A 2 2.21 -16.62 -4.00
CA ALA A 2 2.26 -16.24 -5.43
C ALA A 2 1.41 -15.01 -5.86
N ALA A 3 0.25 -14.75 -5.24
CA ALA A 3 -0.68 -13.73 -5.74
C ALA A 3 -0.14 -12.28 -5.65
N PHE A 4 0.68 -11.95 -4.64
CA PHE A 4 1.25 -10.60 -4.54
C PHE A 4 2.56 -10.43 -5.31
N ASP A 5 3.20 -11.52 -5.73
CA ASP A 5 4.34 -11.45 -6.63
C ASP A 5 3.90 -10.97 -8.03
N GLU A 6 2.71 -11.39 -8.49
CA GLU A 6 2.07 -10.86 -9.71
C GLU A 6 1.78 -9.35 -9.59
N GLU A 7 1.22 -8.91 -8.47
CA GLU A 7 0.97 -7.48 -8.22
C GLU A 7 2.26 -6.66 -8.22
N ARG A 8 3.36 -7.21 -7.68
CA ARG A 8 4.68 -6.58 -7.75
C ARG A 8 5.21 -6.47 -9.18
N ALA A 9 5.01 -7.51 -9.99
CA ALA A 9 5.37 -7.47 -11.41
C ALA A 9 4.55 -6.42 -12.17
N VAL A 10 3.26 -6.30 -11.87
CA VAL A 10 2.38 -5.24 -12.39
C VAL A 10 2.91 -3.85 -12.04
N LEU A 11 3.32 -3.61 -10.80
CA LEU A 11 3.90 -2.32 -10.39
C LEU A 11 5.18 -1.99 -11.16
N ALA A 12 6.05 -2.97 -11.36
CA ALA A 12 7.29 -2.79 -12.12
C ALA A 12 7.00 -2.43 -13.59
N MET A 13 6.06 -3.15 -14.21
CA MET A 13 5.62 -2.88 -15.58
C MET A 13 4.99 -1.49 -15.72
N LEU A 14 4.09 -1.12 -14.81
CA LEU A 14 3.45 0.21 -14.82
C LEU A 14 4.49 1.32 -14.65
N THR A 15 5.46 1.14 -13.74
CA THR A 15 6.54 2.11 -13.52
C THR A 15 7.38 2.30 -14.78
N ALA A 16 7.73 1.19 -15.46
CA ALA A 16 8.47 1.25 -16.72
C ALA A 16 7.67 1.97 -17.83
N ALA A 17 6.36 1.73 -17.90
CA ALA A 17 5.48 2.32 -18.90
C ALA A 17 5.27 3.83 -18.70
N VAL A 18 5.16 4.29 -17.45
CA VAL A 18 5.00 5.72 -17.12
C VAL A 18 6.29 6.50 -17.37
N GLY A 19 7.44 5.84 -17.30
CA GLY A 19 8.74 6.43 -17.58
C GLY A 19 9.35 7.19 -16.40
N PRO A 20 10.39 8.01 -16.66
CA PRO A 20 11.19 8.61 -15.60
C PRO A 20 10.41 9.64 -14.78
N ILE A 21 10.75 9.74 -13.49
CA ILE A 21 10.16 10.73 -12.59
C ILE A 21 10.59 12.13 -13.04
N PRO A 22 9.66 13.06 -13.32
CA PRO A 22 10.01 14.42 -13.70
C PRO A 22 10.65 15.16 -12.52
N SER A 23 11.62 16.03 -12.82
CA SER A 23 12.21 16.95 -11.84
C SER A 23 11.11 17.77 -11.18
N THR A 24 10.87 17.50 -9.90
CA THR A 24 9.83 18.16 -9.10
C THR A 24 10.52 18.84 -7.92
N PRO A 25 10.16 20.10 -7.56
CA PRO A 25 10.67 20.74 -6.36
C PRO A 25 10.52 19.85 -5.12
N ARG A 26 11.39 20.07 -4.14
CA ARG A 26 11.40 19.31 -2.87
C ARG A 26 11.63 17.80 -3.03
N HIS A 27 12.46 17.41 -4.01
CA HIS A 27 12.79 16.01 -4.25
C HIS A 27 13.44 15.34 -3.02
N THR A 28 14.37 16.02 -2.34
CA THR A 28 15.04 15.49 -1.15
C THR A 28 14.08 15.22 0.01
N GLN A 29 13.09 16.10 0.23
CA GLN A 29 12.06 15.87 1.25
C GLN A 29 11.15 14.69 0.88
N ALA A 30 10.84 14.51 -0.41
CA ALA A 30 10.05 13.37 -0.87
C ALA A 30 10.80 12.04 -0.65
N GLU A 31 12.09 11.99 -0.98
CA GLU A 31 12.93 10.81 -0.71
C GLU A 31 13.02 10.48 0.78
N ALA A 32 13.20 11.49 1.64
CA ALA A 32 13.21 11.31 3.09
C ALA A 32 11.89 10.72 3.61
N ALA A 33 10.75 11.21 3.11
CA ALA A 33 9.42 10.70 3.47
C ALA A 33 9.25 9.23 3.04
N ILE A 34 9.65 8.89 1.80
CA ILE A 34 9.59 7.51 1.29
C ILE A 34 10.46 6.58 2.14
N ASN A 35 11.68 7.00 2.49
CA ASN A 35 12.59 6.20 3.30
C ASN A 35 12.05 5.97 4.72
N SER A 36 11.47 7.00 5.34
CA SER A 36 10.81 6.90 6.65
C SER A 36 9.66 5.89 6.63
N GLN A 37 8.80 5.94 5.61
CA GLN A 37 7.69 5.01 5.48
C GLN A 37 8.14 3.58 5.21
N ARG A 38 9.17 3.39 4.36
CA ARG A 38 9.76 2.07 4.13
C ARG A 38 10.28 1.47 5.43
N HIS A 39 10.95 2.28 6.25
CA HIS A 39 11.42 1.84 7.56
C HIS A 39 10.26 1.45 8.49
N ALA A 40 9.21 2.28 8.58
CA ALA A 40 8.02 1.99 9.38
C ALA A 40 7.32 0.69 8.95
N LEU A 41 7.13 0.48 7.64
CA LEU A 41 6.56 -0.74 7.08
C LEU A 41 7.45 -1.97 7.36
N GLY A 42 8.77 -1.82 7.27
CA GLY A 42 9.73 -2.87 7.65
C GLY A 42 9.59 -3.28 9.12
N THR A 43 9.46 -2.30 10.01
CA THR A 43 9.22 -2.53 11.45
C THR A 43 7.89 -3.24 11.70
N LEU A 44 6.81 -2.86 10.99
CA LEU A 44 5.52 -3.53 11.11
C LEU A 44 5.60 -4.99 10.65
N ALA A 45 6.27 -5.25 9.53
CA ALA A 45 6.43 -6.60 8.98
C ALA A 45 7.22 -7.54 9.91
N GLN A 46 8.16 -6.99 10.69
CA GLN A 46 9.00 -7.73 11.63
C GLN A 46 8.41 -7.78 13.05
N SER A 47 7.20 -7.27 13.26
CA SER A 47 6.61 -7.20 14.60
C SER A 47 6.32 -8.59 15.16
N THR A 48 6.93 -8.91 16.30
CA THR A 48 6.70 -10.17 17.04
C THR A 48 5.45 -10.14 17.91
N ARG A 49 4.79 -8.97 18.03
CA ARG A 49 3.54 -8.85 18.78
C ARG A 49 2.44 -9.62 18.04
N ALA A 50 1.99 -10.73 18.64
CA ALA A 50 0.99 -11.62 18.07
C ALA A 50 -0.23 -10.84 17.57
N GLY A 51 -0.51 -10.91 16.26
CA GLY A 51 -1.59 -10.21 15.58
C GLY A 51 -1.21 -8.88 14.91
N CYS A 52 -0.11 -8.22 15.28
CA CYS A 52 0.27 -6.93 14.71
C CYS A 52 0.62 -7.02 13.21
N ALA A 53 1.58 -7.87 12.85
CA ALA A 53 1.96 -8.07 11.45
C ALA A 53 0.78 -8.62 10.62
N GLY A 54 -0.05 -9.48 11.21
CA GLY A 54 -1.27 -10.00 10.57
C GLY A 54 -2.30 -8.89 10.30
N GLY A 55 -2.50 -7.99 11.26
CA GLY A 55 -3.41 -6.85 11.11
C GLY A 55 -2.96 -5.90 10.01
N ALA A 56 -1.65 -5.62 9.94
CA ALA A 56 -1.07 -4.88 8.83
C ALA A 56 -1.29 -5.61 7.49
N ALA A 57 -1.03 -6.92 7.40
CA ALA A 57 -1.23 -7.66 6.16
C ALA A 57 -2.70 -7.66 5.69
N LEU A 58 -3.66 -7.85 6.61
CA LEU A 58 -5.10 -7.85 6.26
C LEU A 58 -5.58 -6.46 5.85
N ALA A 59 -5.15 -5.41 6.54
CA ALA A 59 -5.42 -4.04 6.13
C ALA A 59 -4.83 -3.73 4.74
N PHE A 60 -3.63 -4.24 4.44
CA PHE A 60 -3.00 -4.08 3.14
C PHE A 60 -3.82 -4.73 2.03
N LEU A 61 -4.31 -5.95 2.26
CA LEU A 61 -5.20 -6.62 1.31
C LEU A 61 -6.51 -5.84 1.08
N LEU A 62 -7.10 -5.29 2.14
CA LEU A 62 -8.33 -4.48 2.05
C LEU A 62 -8.12 -3.16 1.33
N ASP A 63 -7.01 -2.47 1.61
CA ASP A 63 -6.65 -1.23 0.95
C ASP A 63 -6.35 -1.48 -0.53
N TRP A 64 -5.69 -2.60 -0.86
CA TRP A 64 -5.31 -2.91 -2.24
C TRP A 64 -6.50 -2.95 -3.20
N HIS A 65 -7.67 -3.40 -2.74
CA HIS A 65 -8.92 -3.34 -3.51
C HIS A 65 -9.32 -1.90 -3.91
N ALA A 66 -8.91 -0.88 -3.16
CA ALA A 66 -9.13 0.53 -3.50
C ALA A 66 -7.93 1.15 -4.25
N ILE A 67 -6.70 0.74 -3.91
CA ILE A 67 -5.48 1.21 -4.59
C ILE A 67 -5.44 0.73 -6.04
N ARG A 68 -5.80 -0.54 -6.28
CA ARG A 68 -5.63 -1.19 -7.58
C ARG A 68 -6.39 -0.50 -8.72
N PRO A 69 -7.67 -0.10 -8.58
CA PRO A 69 -8.36 0.67 -9.61
C PRO A 69 -7.69 2.02 -9.96
N VAL A 70 -7.02 2.67 -9.00
CA VAL A 70 -6.25 3.90 -9.26
C VAL A 70 -5.04 3.60 -10.15
N LEU A 71 -4.35 2.48 -9.89
CA LEU A 71 -3.25 2.00 -10.72
C LEU A 71 -3.74 1.58 -12.11
N ASP A 72 -4.89 0.92 -12.21
CA ASP A 72 -5.50 0.55 -13.50
C ASP A 72 -5.83 1.81 -14.32
N SER A 73 -6.33 2.88 -13.68
CA SER A 73 -6.56 4.17 -14.34
C SER A 73 -5.26 4.82 -14.82
N ALA A 74 -4.18 4.72 -14.03
CA ALA A 74 -2.86 5.21 -14.45
C ALA A 74 -2.32 4.41 -15.65
N ALA A 75 -2.52 3.09 -15.66
CA ALA A 75 -2.10 2.22 -16.74
C ALA A 75 -2.85 2.50 -18.05
N GLN A 76 -4.16 2.73 -17.98
CA GLN A 76 -4.96 3.15 -19.13
C GLN A 76 -4.40 4.43 -19.76
N ARG A 77 -4.05 5.43 -18.93
CA ARG A 77 -3.43 6.67 -19.42
C ARG A 77 -2.03 6.47 -20.02
N ALA A 78 -1.31 5.44 -19.58
CA ALA A 78 -0.02 5.04 -20.13
C ALA A 78 -0.16 4.12 -21.36
N GLY A 79 -1.38 3.78 -21.79
CA GLY A 79 -1.62 2.87 -22.91
C GLY A 79 -1.29 1.40 -22.63
N VAL A 80 -1.26 1.00 -21.35
CA VAL A 80 -0.94 -0.37 -20.94
C VAL A 80 -2.16 -1.03 -20.28
N ALA A 81 -2.44 -2.27 -20.68
CA ALA A 81 -3.45 -3.11 -20.03
C ALA A 81 -2.80 -3.92 -18.90
N LEU A 82 -3.33 -3.81 -17.69
CA LEU A 82 -2.90 -4.63 -16.56
C LEU A 82 -3.76 -5.90 -16.45
N PRO A 83 -3.18 -7.06 -16.08
CA PRO A 83 -3.95 -8.27 -15.80
C PRO A 83 -4.87 -8.04 -14.59
N ARG A 84 -6.03 -8.70 -14.55
CA ARG A 84 -6.94 -8.61 -13.40
C ARG A 84 -6.23 -9.06 -12.12
N ALA A 85 -6.34 -8.28 -11.05
CA ALA A 85 -5.79 -8.65 -9.76
C ALA A 85 -6.50 -9.90 -9.18
N ALA A 86 -5.74 -10.90 -8.78
CA ALA A 86 -6.23 -12.14 -8.16
C ALA A 86 -6.38 -11.98 -6.64
N LEU A 87 -7.13 -10.95 -6.20
CA LEU A 87 -7.31 -10.65 -4.79
C LEU A 87 -8.38 -11.53 -4.15
N PRO A 88 -8.18 -11.98 -2.89
CA PRO A 88 -9.26 -12.56 -2.12
C PRO A 88 -10.44 -11.59 -1.98
N ALA A 89 -11.66 -12.12 -1.97
CA ALA A 89 -12.86 -11.31 -1.73
C ALA A 89 -12.76 -10.58 -0.38
N ARG A 90 -13.21 -9.31 -0.33
CA ARG A 90 -13.21 -8.50 0.91
C ARG A 90 -13.85 -9.24 2.09
N ALA A 91 -14.98 -9.90 1.86
CA ALA A 91 -15.67 -10.68 2.89
C ALA A 91 -14.80 -11.81 3.48
N ALA A 92 -14.01 -12.49 2.66
CA ALA A 92 -13.10 -13.54 3.13
C ALA A 92 -11.94 -12.96 3.97
N ILE A 93 -11.44 -11.78 3.59
CA ILE A 93 -10.40 -11.07 4.36
C ILE A 93 -10.95 -10.63 5.73
N ILE A 94 -12.17 -10.11 5.77
CA ILE A 94 -12.85 -9.70 7.00
C ILE A 94 -13.13 -10.91 7.91
N ALA A 95 -13.66 -12.01 7.35
CA ALA A 95 -13.91 -13.23 8.10
C ALA A 95 -12.62 -13.82 8.71
N LEU A 96 -11.50 -13.76 7.98
CA LEU A 96 -10.18 -14.14 8.51
C LEU A 96 -9.73 -13.20 9.64
N ALA A 97 -9.95 -11.90 9.51
CA ALA A 97 -9.64 -10.93 10.56
C ALA A 97 -10.42 -11.24 11.85
N GLU A 98 -11.72 -11.53 11.74
CA GLU A 98 -12.57 -11.92 12.85
C GLU A 98 -12.11 -13.22 13.50
N HIS A 99 -11.70 -14.21 12.70
CA HIS A 99 -11.16 -15.47 13.20
C HIS A 99 -9.84 -15.28 13.97
N VAL A 100 -8.94 -14.42 13.47
CA VAL A 100 -7.66 -14.11 14.15
C VAL A 100 -7.90 -13.30 15.43
N ALA A 101 -8.95 -12.49 15.48
CA ALA A 101 -9.35 -11.67 16.63
C ALA A 101 -10.06 -12.48 17.74
N ALA A 102 -9.68 -13.74 17.96
CA ALA A 102 -10.37 -14.66 18.87
C ALA A 102 -10.34 -14.24 20.35
N THR A 103 -9.39 -13.39 20.75
CA THR A 103 -9.30 -12.85 22.11
C THR A 103 -9.16 -11.32 22.11
N PRO A 104 -9.53 -10.62 23.20
CA PRO A 104 -9.38 -9.16 23.29
C PRO A 104 -7.93 -8.66 23.14
N SER A 105 -6.92 -9.46 23.48
CA SER A 105 -5.51 -9.10 23.28
C SER A 105 -5.12 -9.18 21.81
N GLN A 106 -5.51 -10.26 21.12
CA GLN A 106 -5.28 -10.44 19.68
C GLN A 106 -6.04 -9.40 18.85
N ALA A 107 -7.30 -9.14 19.17
CA ALA A 107 -8.11 -8.12 18.51
C ALA A 107 -7.46 -6.73 18.58
N ARG A 108 -6.95 -6.34 19.75
CA ARG A 108 -6.21 -5.06 19.92
C ARG A 108 -4.91 -5.03 19.13
N ALA A 109 -4.15 -6.13 19.09
CA ALA A 109 -2.91 -6.19 18.33
C ALA A 109 -3.17 -6.14 16.82
N LEU A 110 -4.21 -6.84 16.35
CA LEU A 110 -4.66 -6.81 14.96
C LEU A 110 -5.09 -5.40 14.55
N ALA A 111 -5.96 -4.76 15.35
CA ALA A 111 -6.42 -3.40 15.11
C ALA A 111 -5.25 -2.40 15.09
N PHE A 112 -4.30 -2.54 16.02
CA PHE A 112 -3.10 -1.71 16.04
C PHE A 112 -2.29 -1.84 14.75
N GLY A 113 -2.00 -3.07 14.31
CA GLY A 113 -1.26 -3.30 13.06
C GLY A 113 -1.97 -2.72 11.84
N ALA A 114 -3.29 -2.92 11.76
CA ALA A 114 -4.13 -2.36 10.70
C ALA A 114 -4.09 -0.83 10.68
N GLN A 115 -4.22 -0.18 11.84
CA GLN A 115 -4.14 1.27 11.99
C GLN A 115 -2.78 1.81 11.59
N GLN A 116 -1.70 1.15 11.99
CA GLN A 116 -0.35 1.58 11.63
C GLN A 116 -0.14 1.52 10.11
N LEU A 117 -0.62 0.48 9.43
CA LEU A 117 -0.57 0.43 7.98
C LEU A 117 -1.40 1.56 7.35
N ALA A 118 -2.64 1.77 7.80
CA ALA A 118 -3.51 2.81 7.26
C ALA A 118 -2.86 4.20 7.37
N LEU A 119 -2.15 4.48 8.46
CA LEU A 119 -1.36 5.71 8.62
C LEU A 119 -0.23 5.81 7.59
N GLN A 120 0.50 4.72 7.32
CA GLN A 120 1.56 4.73 6.29
C GLN A 120 0.99 4.96 4.89
N HIS A 121 -0.10 4.27 4.53
CA HIS A 121 -0.78 4.47 3.25
C HIS A 121 -1.32 5.89 3.11
N HIS A 122 -1.96 6.43 4.15
CA HIS A 122 -2.41 7.82 4.14
C HIS A 122 -1.25 8.78 3.86
N GLY A 123 -0.12 8.61 4.55
CA GLY A 123 1.07 9.44 4.31
C GLY A 123 1.59 9.35 2.87
N LEU A 124 1.56 8.17 2.24
CA LEU A 124 1.95 7.99 0.83
C LEU A 124 1.02 8.77 -0.10
N TRP A 125 -0.30 8.72 0.15
CA TRP A 125 -1.27 9.51 -0.61
C TRP A 125 -1.06 11.02 -0.45
N GLN A 126 -0.74 11.47 0.77
CA GLN A 126 -0.42 12.87 1.02
C GLN A 126 0.85 13.31 0.29
N LEU A 127 1.87 12.46 0.24
CA LEU A 127 3.08 12.72 -0.53
C LEU A 127 2.78 12.83 -2.03
N LEU A 128 1.98 11.93 -2.59
CA LEU A 128 1.56 11.99 -4.00
C LEU A 128 0.84 13.30 -4.32
N ARG A 129 -0.09 13.73 -3.45
CA ARG A 129 -0.81 15.00 -3.59
C ARG A 129 0.14 16.20 -3.54
N ALA A 130 0.99 16.28 -2.52
CA ALA A 130 1.96 17.38 -2.37
C ALA A 130 2.93 17.47 -3.56
N ARG A 131 3.32 16.33 -4.15
CA ARG A 131 4.13 16.29 -5.37
C ARG A 131 3.37 16.76 -6.60
N ALA A 132 2.08 16.45 -6.72
CA ALA A 132 1.25 16.95 -7.81
C ALA A 132 1.08 18.47 -7.74
N GLU A 133 0.77 19.01 -6.56
CA GLU A 133 0.66 20.44 -6.31
C GLU A 133 1.97 21.18 -6.62
N ALA A 134 3.11 20.63 -6.21
CA ALA A 134 4.42 21.22 -6.49
C ALA A 134 4.75 21.29 -7.99
N ARG A 135 4.23 20.36 -8.81
CA ARG A 135 4.39 20.42 -10.27
C ARG A 135 3.45 21.41 -10.93
N ALA A 136 2.22 21.55 -10.42
CA ALA A 136 1.24 22.49 -10.95
C ALA A 136 1.60 23.96 -10.66
N ALA A 137 2.48 24.20 -9.69
CA ALA A 137 3.01 25.52 -9.36
C ALA A 137 4.29 25.90 -10.13
N LEU A 138 4.77 25.04 -11.04
CA LEU A 138 5.84 25.34 -12.00
C LEU A 138 5.27 26.02 -13.25
#